data_AF-J9FSS6-F1
#
_entry.id   AF-J9FSS6-F1
#
_cell.length_a   1.000
_cell.length_b   1.000
_cell.length_c   1.000
_cell.angle_alpha   90.00
_cell.angle_beta   90.00
_cell.angle_gamma   90.00
#
_symmetry.space_group_name_H-M   'P 1'
#
loop_
_entity.id
_entity.type
_entity.pdbx_description
1 polymer ?
#
loop_
_entity_poly.entity_id
_entity_poly.type
_entity_poly.pdbx_seq_one_letter_code
_entity_poly.pdbx_strand_id
1 'polypeptide(L)'
;MKSDKDTLGAPRVRGGFGWYQADTAYYHEERLLKLVADTGVGNLLFFDLLKREAYASGGYYLKWQDGGSDKAEAVRLAVSLLGVSAGVIEHDWLPYLLRHGFFDRDLFRREGVLTSRELQTTYLKMCRRWRRKVELDERLSLVDGDDLEQARKACTRKRRETSKELLPGSDGVDLKMSAATEKDVGRH
;
A
#
# COMPACT_ATOMS: atom_id res chain seq x y z
N MET A 1 -20.79 -11.05 18.70
CA MET A 1 -19.55 -10.27 18.88
C MET A 1 -19.14 -9.71 17.54
N LYS A 2 -19.27 -8.38 17.35
CA LYS A 2 -18.70 -7.70 16.19
C LYS A 2 -17.19 -7.67 16.41
N SER A 3 -16.42 -8.28 15.50
CA SER A 3 -14.97 -8.15 15.48
C SER A 3 -14.63 -6.66 15.41
N ASP A 4 -14.09 -6.11 16.49
CA ASP A 4 -13.37 -4.85 16.42
C ASP A 4 -12.29 -5.04 15.37
N LYS A 5 -12.38 -4.27 14.28
CA LYS A 5 -11.36 -4.25 13.24
C LYS A 5 -10.16 -3.51 13.82
N ASP A 6 -9.26 -4.30 14.39
CA ASP A 6 -7.82 -4.12 14.32
C ASP A 6 -7.34 -2.68 14.58
N THR A 7 -7.06 -2.39 15.84
CA THR A 7 -6.12 -1.35 16.30
C THR A 7 -4.67 -1.70 15.91
N LEU A 8 -4.45 -2.16 14.68
CA LEU A 8 -3.11 -2.33 14.10
C LEU A 8 -2.73 -1.02 13.43
N GLY A 9 -1.99 -0.19 14.19
CA GLY A 9 -1.27 1.02 13.78
C GLY A 9 -1.86 1.83 12.61
N ALA A 10 -2.41 3.01 12.87
CA ALA A 10 -2.86 3.88 11.78
C ALA A 10 -1.71 4.16 10.80
N PRO A 11 -1.94 4.07 9.47
CA PRO A 11 -0.93 4.45 8.49
C PRO A 11 -0.59 5.93 8.67
N ARG A 12 0.68 6.30 8.46
CA ARG A 12 1.13 7.68 8.64
C ARG A 12 0.50 8.64 7.64
N VAL A 13 0.18 8.15 6.45
CA VAL A 13 -0.39 8.94 5.35
C VAL A 13 -1.63 8.25 4.80
N ARG A 14 -2.59 9.05 4.33
CA ARG A 14 -3.77 8.56 3.61
C ARG A 14 -3.31 7.77 2.38
N GLY A 15 -3.64 6.48 2.35
CA GLY A 15 -3.23 5.55 1.28
C GLY A 15 -2.20 4.51 1.72
N GLY A 16 -1.44 4.77 2.78
CA GLY A 16 -0.48 3.83 3.36
C GLY A 16 -1.14 2.68 4.12
N PHE A 17 -0.37 1.63 4.39
CA PHE A 17 -0.80 0.47 5.17
C PHE A 17 -0.32 0.57 6.63
N GLY A 18 -1.19 0.19 7.56
CA GLY A 18 -0.87 0.10 9.00
C GLY A 18 -0.08 -1.15 9.38
N TRP A 19 -0.15 -2.18 8.53
CA TRP A 19 0.61 -3.42 8.65
C TRP A 19 0.96 -3.93 7.25
N TYR A 20 2.05 -4.70 7.14
CA TYR A 20 2.49 -5.29 5.89
C TYR A 20 2.72 -6.80 6.02
N GLN A 21 2.62 -7.53 4.90
CA GLN A 21 2.92 -8.96 4.87
C GLN A 21 4.42 -9.19 4.65
N ALA A 22 5.02 -10.00 5.50
CA ALA A 22 6.37 -10.51 5.32
C ALA A 22 6.32 -12.03 5.10
N ASP A 23 7.16 -12.55 4.20
CA ASP A 23 7.31 -13.99 4.00
C ASP A 23 8.04 -14.60 5.19
N THR A 24 7.61 -15.79 5.64
CA THR A 24 8.32 -16.54 6.68
C THR A 24 9.69 -17.01 6.21
N ALA A 25 9.87 -17.22 4.90
CA ALA A 25 11.14 -17.59 4.28
C ALA A 25 12.09 -16.39 4.10
N TYR A 26 11.64 -15.16 4.40
CA TYR A 26 12.40 -13.93 4.15
C TYR A 26 13.84 -14.00 4.67
N TYR A 27 14.05 -14.37 5.94
CA TYR A 27 15.40 -14.42 6.52
C TYR A 27 16.28 -15.60 6.02
N HIS A 28 15.73 -16.47 5.19
CA HIS A 28 16.47 -17.57 4.55
C HIS A 28 16.95 -17.21 3.13
N GLU A 29 16.62 -16.02 2.61
CA GLU A 29 17.11 -15.59 1.29
C GLU A 29 18.63 -15.34 1.31
N GLU A 30 19.34 -15.96 0.36
CA GLU A 30 20.80 -15.90 0.26
C GLU A 30 21.33 -14.46 0.20
N ARG A 31 20.64 -13.56 -0.52
CA ARG A 31 21.03 -12.15 -0.61
C ARG A 31 20.97 -11.42 0.73
N LEU A 32 20.03 -11.78 1.62
CA LEU A 32 19.92 -11.16 2.95
C LEU A 32 20.99 -11.71 3.89
N LEU A 33 21.29 -13.00 3.79
CA LEU A 33 22.44 -13.60 4.48
C LEU A 33 23.75 -12.91 4.03
N LYS A 34 23.91 -12.67 2.72
CA LYS A 34 25.06 -11.91 2.19
C LYS A 34 25.09 -10.46 2.66
N LEU A 35 23.96 -9.77 2.68
CA LEU A 35 23.85 -8.41 3.24
C LEU A 35 24.36 -8.37 4.68
N VAL A 36 23.94 -9.32 5.52
CA VAL A 36 24.38 -9.40 6.92
C VAL A 36 25.86 -9.74 7.02
N ALA A 37 26.37 -10.66 6.19
CA ALA A 37 27.78 -11.01 6.16
C ALA A 37 28.67 -9.80 5.79
N ASP A 38 28.24 -9.01 4.80
CA ASP A 38 29.05 -7.92 4.25
C ASP A 38 28.92 -6.61 5.06
N THR A 39 27.78 -6.37 5.71
CA THR A 39 27.46 -5.06 6.33
C THR A 39 26.94 -5.13 7.77
N GLY A 40 26.78 -6.34 8.31
CA GLY A 40 26.20 -6.58 9.63
C GLY A 40 24.67 -6.49 9.66
N VAL A 41 24.09 -6.87 10.81
CA VAL A 41 22.63 -6.90 11.01
C VAL A 41 21.98 -5.51 10.94
N GLY A 42 22.74 -4.44 11.21
CA GLY A 42 22.23 -3.07 11.17
C GLY A 42 21.66 -2.68 9.82
N ASN A 43 22.37 -3.00 8.72
CA ASN A 43 21.90 -2.67 7.37
C ASN A 43 20.69 -3.51 6.96
N LEU A 44 20.59 -4.77 7.42
CA LEU A 44 19.38 -5.58 7.26
C LEU A 44 18.17 -4.92 7.92
N LEU A 45 18.32 -4.47 9.17
CA LEU A 45 17.24 -3.79 9.88
C LEU A 45 16.90 -2.44 9.24
N PHE A 46 17.89 -1.72 8.72
CA PHE A 46 17.67 -0.50 7.95
C PHE A 46 16.89 -0.76 6.67
N PHE A 47 17.24 -1.81 5.90
CA PHE A 47 16.46 -2.21 4.74
C PHE A 47 15.02 -2.57 5.10
N ASP A 48 14.82 -3.31 6.21
CA ASP A 48 13.47 -3.65 6.67
C ASP A 48 12.66 -2.40 7.05
N LEU A 49 13.31 -1.46 7.73
CA LEU A 49 12.75 -0.15 8.05
C LEU A 49 12.31 0.58 6.78
N LEU A 50 13.17 0.68 5.76
CA LEU A 50 12.84 1.35 4.49
C LEU A 50 11.61 0.74 3.81
N LYS A 51 11.49 -0.60 3.78
CA LYS A 51 10.28 -1.25 3.24
C LYS A 51 9.04 -0.86 4.03
N ARG A 52 9.12 -0.90 5.37
CA ARG A 52 7.99 -0.53 6.24
C ARG A 52 7.59 0.93 6.02
N GLU A 53 8.57 1.82 5.90
CA GLU A 53 8.32 3.24 5.61
C GLU A 53 7.64 3.42 4.25
N ALA A 54 8.11 2.71 3.21
CA ALA A 54 7.49 2.73 1.89
C ALA A 54 6.02 2.27 1.96
N TYR A 55 5.72 1.18 2.66
CA TYR A 55 4.34 0.69 2.82
C TYR A 55 3.45 1.64 3.63
N ALA A 56 4.01 2.32 4.64
CA ALA A 56 3.27 3.22 5.52
C ALA A 56 3.02 4.61 4.92
N SER A 57 3.82 5.07 3.95
CA SER A 57 3.62 6.32 3.22
C SER A 57 2.91 6.11 1.87
N GLY A 58 3.67 5.77 0.82
CA GLY A 58 3.23 5.70 -0.58
C GLY A 58 2.79 4.31 -1.05
N GLY A 59 2.94 3.30 -0.20
CA GLY A 59 2.53 1.92 -0.47
C GLY A 59 3.55 1.10 -1.25
N TYR A 60 4.28 1.65 -2.21
CA TYR A 60 5.15 0.86 -3.10
C TYR A 60 6.49 1.52 -3.46
N TYR A 61 6.81 2.62 -2.83
CA TYR A 61 8.10 3.30 -2.95
C TYR A 61 8.30 4.24 -1.75
N LEU A 62 9.54 4.67 -1.54
CA LEU A 62 9.90 5.71 -0.58
C LEU A 62 10.63 6.85 -1.33
N LYS A 63 10.23 8.10 -1.11
CA LYS A 63 10.96 9.24 -1.68
C LYS A 63 12.26 9.48 -0.92
N TRP A 64 13.39 9.62 -1.64
CA TRP A 64 14.71 9.75 -1.03
C TRP A 64 15.43 11.06 -1.36
N GLN A 65 15.55 11.43 -2.63
CA GLN A 65 16.46 12.51 -3.05
C GLN A 65 15.97 13.93 -2.74
N ASP A 66 14.65 14.15 -2.62
CA ASP A 66 14.09 15.51 -2.48
C ASP A 66 14.22 16.13 -1.08
N GLY A 67 15.04 15.58 -0.19
CA GLY A 67 15.10 16.03 1.22
C GLY A 67 13.74 15.95 1.94
N GLY A 68 12.80 15.18 1.38
CA GLY A 68 11.42 15.11 1.82
C GLY A 68 11.27 14.46 3.20
N SER A 69 10.03 14.52 3.72
CA SER A 69 9.66 13.95 5.01
C SER A 69 10.06 12.48 5.17
N ASP A 70 9.99 11.71 4.07
CA ASP A 70 10.22 10.27 4.04
C ASP A 70 11.68 9.91 4.35
N LYS A 71 12.65 10.54 3.67
CA LYS A 71 14.09 10.36 3.96
C LYS A 71 14.41 10.80 5.38
N ALA A 72 13.97 11.99 5.77
CA ALA A 72 14.27 12.53 7.09
C ALA A 72 13.75 11.61 8.22
N GLU A 73 12.56 11.06 8.07
CA GLU A 73 12.00 10.11 9.03
C GLU A 73 12.76 8.77 9.04
N ALA A 74 13.04 8.19 7.87
CA ALA A 74 13.77 6.94 7.79
C ALA A 74 15.18 7.05 8.41
N VAL A 75 15.89 8.15 8.12
CA VAL A 75 17.22 8.42 8.70
C VAL A 75 17.11 8.66 10.20
N ARG A 76 16.14 9.45 10.69
CA ARG A 76 15.94 9.64 12.13
C ARG A 76 15.72 8.33 12.85
N LEU A 77 14.81 7.49 12.36
CA LEU A 77 14.51 6.20 13.00
C LEU A 77 15.73 5.27 12.97
N ALA A 78 16.47 5.22 11.86
CA ALA A 78 17.68 4.41 11.76
C ALA A 78 18.75 4.87 12.76
N VAL A 79 19.00 6.17 12.86
CA VAL A 79 19.93 6.74 13.85
C VAL A 79 19.51 6.38 15.28
N SER A 80 18.22 6.56 15.61
CA SER A 80 17.71 6.31 16.96
C SER A 80 17.66 4.82 17.34
N LEU A 81 17.27 3.94 16.41
CA LEU A 81 17.07 2.51 16.70
C LEU A 81 18.35 1.69 16.55
N LEU A 82 19.22 2.08 15.62
CA LEU A 82 20.39 1.28 15.24
C LEU A 82 21.71 1.89 15.74
N GLY A 83 21.67 3.12 16.30
CA GLY A 83 22.86 3.78 16.85
C GLY A 83 23.91 4.14 15.80
N VAL A 84 23.50 4.30 14.54
CA VAL A 84 24.40 4.62 13.42
C VAL A 84 24.34 6.10 13.05
N SER A 85 25.41 6.62 12.44
CA SER A 85 25.41 7.98 11.92
C SER A 85 24.69 8.07 10.57
N ALA A 86 24.16 9.25 10.25
CA ALA A 86 23.61 9.51 8.91
C ALA A 86 24.66 9.32 7.81
N GLY A 87 25.95 9.55 8.10
CA GLY A 87 27.05 9.32 7.16
C GLY A 87 27.17 7.85 6.75
N VAL A 88 27.07 6.91 7.70
CA VAL A 88 27.08 5.46 7.41
C VAL A 88 25.89 5.07 6.53
N ILE A 89 24.71 5.65 6.79
CA ILE A 89 23.52 5.40 6.00
C ILE A 89 23.71 5.85 4.55
N GLU A 90 24.15 7.09 4.34
CA GLU A 90 24.26 7.71 3.01
C GLU A 90 25.44 7.18 2.19
N HIS A 91 26.57 6.89 2.84
CA HIS A 91 27.83 6.56 2.14
C HIS A 91 28.13 5.07 2.08
N ASP A 92 27.59 4.26 3.01
CA ASP A 92 27.90 2.83 3.08
C ASP A 92 26.66 1.96 2.80
N TRP A 93 25.62 2.10 3.64
CA TRP A 93 24.48 1.19 3.65
C TRP A 93 23.58 1.34 2.43
N LEU A 94 23.11 2.56 2.13
CA LEU A 94 22.25 2.79 0.98
C LEU A 94 22.96 2.47 -0.35
N PRO A 95 24.23 2.89 -0.57
CA PRO A 95 24.96 2.49 -1.77
C PRO A 95 25.11 0.98 -1.90
N TYR A 96 25.30 0.24 -0.80
CA TYR A 96 25.30 -1.22 -0.83
C TYR A 96 23.94 -1.76 -1.32
N LEU A 97 22.83 -1.33 -0.73
CA LEU A 97 21.48 -1.78 -1.10
C LEU A 97 21.19 -1.53 -2.60
N LEU A 98 21.58 -0.37 -3.12
CA LEU A 98 21.44 -0.02 -4.54
C LEU A 98 22.34 -0.86 -5.46
N ARG A 99 23.59 -1.14 -5.05
CA ARG A 99 24.53 -1.96 -5.84
C ARG A 99 24.10 -3.41 -5.95
N HIS A 100 23.49 -3.96 -4.89
CA HIS A 100 23.09 -5.36 -4.81
C HIS A 100 21.62 -5.62 -5.20
N GLY A 101 20.92 -4.61 -5.73
CA GLY A 101 19.57 -4.79 -6.30
C GLY A 101 18.45 -4.93 -5.27
N PHE A 102 18.68 -4.53 -4.01
CA PHE A 102 17.59 -4.40 -3.03
C PHE A 102 16.60 -3.30 -3.41
N PHE A 103 17.11 -2.28 -4.12
CA PHE A 103 16.33 -1.25 -4.77
C PHE A 103 16.78 -1.07 -6.23
N ASP A 104 15.85 -0.63 -7.07
CA ASP A 104 16.13 -0.33 -8.46
C ASP A 104 16.97 0.94 -8.58
N ARG A 105 18.18 0.78 -9.12
CA ARG A 105 19.17 1.86 -9.18
C ARG A 105 18.81 2.93 -10.21
N ASP A 106 18.12 2.56 -11.29
CA ASP A 106 17.80 3.48 -12.36
C ASP A 106 16.63 4.38 -11.99
N LEU A 107 15.61 3.83 -11.31
CA LEU A 107 14.55 4.62 -10.68
C LEU A 107 15.07 5.50 -9.55
N PHE A 108 16.01 5.02 -8.75
CA PHE A 108 16.64 5.87 -7.74
C PHE A 108 17.34 7.08 -8.37
N ARG A 109 18.06 6.89 -9.48
CA ARG A 109 18.75 7.98 -10.19
C ARG A 109 17.79 8.92 -10.91
N ARG A 110 16.77 8.38 -11.59
CA ARG A 110 15.87 9.16 -12.45
C ARG A 110 14.78 9.88 -11.68
N GLU A 111 14.20 9.20 -10.69
CA GLU A 111 13.00 9.65 -9.97
C GLU A 111 13.26 9.92 -8.49
N GLY A 112 14.46 9.61 -7.98
CA GLY A 112 14.83 9.90 -6.60
C GLY A 112 14.10 9.02 -5.57
N VAL A 113 13.61 7.84 -5.97
CA VAL A 113 12.81 6.94 -5.12
C VAL A 113 13.51 5.61 -4.86
N LEU A 114 13.23 5.03 -3.70
CA LEU A 114 13.57 3.64 -3.37
C LEU A 114 12.37 2.76 -3.63
N THR A 115 12.49 1.86 -4.60
CA THR A 115 11.48 0.85 -4.91
C THR A 115 12.16 -0.39 -5.49
N SER A 116 11.46 -1.51 -5.52
CA SER A 116 11.92 -2.75 -6.14
C SER A 116 10.72 -3.55 -6.65
N ARG A 117 10.96 -4.50 -7.56
CA ARG A 117 9.91 -5.40 -8.06
C ARG A 117 9.22 -6.12 -6.90
N GLU A 118 9.97 -6.61 -5.92
CA GLU A 118 9.44 -7.34 -4.77
C GLU A 118 8.57 -6.47 -3.85
N LEU A 119 8.99 -5.22 -3.64
CA LEU A 119 8.25 -4.25 -2.85
C LEU A 119 6.91 -3.94 -3.52
N GLN A 120 6.91 -3.75 -4.83
CA GLN A 120 5.70 -3.53 -5.63
C GLN A 120 4.81 -4.78 -5.69
N THR A 121 5.36 -5.98 -5.88
CA THR A 121 4.60 -7.24 -5.86
C THR A 121 3.91 -7.45 -4.51
N THR A 122 4.61 -7.15 -3.40
CA THR A 122 4.04 -7.23 -2.06
C THR A 122 2.93 -6.20 -1.86
N TYR A 123 3.12 -4.96 -2.32
CA TYR A 123 2.07 -3.95 -2.36
C TYR A 123 0.81 -4.44 -3.11
N LEU A 124 0.97 -5.02 -4.31
CA LEU A 124 -0.16 -5.57 -5.06
C LEU A 124 -0.88 -6.69 -4.31
N LYS A 125 -0.14 -7.60 -3.67
CA LYS A 125 -0.70 -8.66 -2.81
C LYS A 125 -1.51 -8.06 -1.67
N MET A 126 -1.00 -7.03 -1.00
CA MET A 126 -1.71 -6.32 0.08
C MET A 126 -2.96 -5.60 -0.43
N CYS A 127 -2.88 -4.87 -1.53
CA CYS A 127 -4.04 -4.23 -2.17
C CYS A 127 -5.13 -5.26 -2.48
N ARG A 128 -4.76 -6.41 -3.05
CA ARG A 128 -5.70 -7.51 -3.33
C ARG A 128 -6.33 -8.07 -2.06
N ARG A 129 -5.51 -8.34 -1.04
CA ARG A 129 -5.95 -8.96 0.23
C ARG A 129 -6.91 -8.05 1.01
N TRP A 130 -6.71 -6.74 0.94
CA TRP A 130 -7.48 -5.74 1.71
C TRP A 130 -8.49 -4.98 0.86
N ARG A 131 -8.60 -5.33 -0.43
CA ARG A 131 -9.54 -4.72 -1.37
C ARG A 131 -9.33 -3.21 -1.51
N ARG A 132 -8.07 -2.77 -1.55
CA ARG A 132 -7.70 -1.38 -1.79
C ARG A 132 -7.46 -1.16 -3.27
N LYS A 133 -7.85 0.03 -3.76
CA LYS A 133 -7.52 0.47 -5.11
C LYS A 133 -6.00 0.47 -5.29
N VAL A 134 -5.55 -0.08 -6.40
CA VAL A 134 -4.13 -0.06 -6.78
C VAL A 134 -3.83 1.30 -7.41
N GLU A 135 -2.89 2.05 -6.81
CA GLU A 135 -2.48 3.39 -7.24
C GLU A 135 -0.98 3.41 -7.57
N LEU A 136 -0.56 2.43 -8.35
CA LEU A 136 0.81 2.32 -8.83
C LEU A 136 1.00 3.17 -10.10
N ASP A 137 1.95 4.12 -10.05
CA ASP A 137 2.36 4.98 -11.16
C ASP A 137 3.17 4.18 -12.18
N GLU A 138 2.76 4.23 -13.44
CA GLU A 138 3.41 3.54 -14.55
C GLU A 138 4.88 3.95 -14.73
N ARG A 139 5.24 5.20 -14.40
CA ARG A 139 6.63 5.69 -14.47
C ARG A 139 7.57 5.00 -13.48
N LEU A 140 7.00 4.52 -12.37
CA LEU A 140 7.72 3.85 -11.28
C LEU A 140 7.55 2.33 -11.34
N SER A 141 6.75 1.80 -12.28
CA SER A 141 6.39 0.40 -12.31
C SER A 141 7.56 -0.49 -12.74
N LEU A 142 7.81 -1.52 -11.93
CA LEU A 142 8.78 -2.59 -12.18
C LEU A 142 8.09 -3.95 -12.33
N VAL A 143 6.78 -4.02 -12.11
CA VAL A 143 5.95 -5.22 -12.22
C VAL A 143 5.34 -5.32 -13.61
N ASP A 144 5.05 -6.54 -14.04
CA ASP A 144 4.56 -6.78 -15.39
C ASP A 144 3.11 -6.27 -15.53
N GLY A 145 2.74 -5.83 -16.75
CA GLY A 145 1.43 -5.22 -17.01
C GLY A 145 0.25 -6.11 -16.63
N ASP A 146 0.40 -7.43 -16.83
CA ASP A 146 -0.63 -8.42 -16.49
C ASP A 146 -0.88 -8.51 -14.98
N ASP A 147 0.18 -8.49 -14.17
CA ASP A 147 0.08 -8.51 -12.70
C ASP A 147 -0.65 -7.26 -12.19
N LEU A 148 -0.32 -6.11 -12.77
CA LEU A 148 -0.96 -4.83 -12.47
C LEU A 148 -2.45 -4.86 -12.84
N GLU A 149 -2.78 -5.37 -14.01
CA GLU A 149 -4.16 -5.44 -14.50
C GLU A 149 -5.00 -6.40 -13.66
N GLN A 150 -4.46 -7.58 -13.31
CA GLN A 150 -5.12 -8.55 -12.43
C GLN A 150 -5.40 -7.95 -11.05
N ALA A 151 -4.44 -7.22 -10.47
CA ALA A 151 -4.63 -6.56 -9.18
C ALA A 151 -5.74 -5.49 -9.25
N ARG A 152 -5.79 -4.70 -10.34
CA ARG A 152 -6.86 -3.70 -10.58
C ARG A 152 -8.23 -4.35 -10.76
N LYS A 153 -8.32 -5.47 -11.51
CA LYS A 153 -9.55 -6.26 -11.75
C LYS A 153 -10.10 -6.90 -10.47
N ALA A 154 -9.22 -7.46 -9.63
CA ALA A 154 -9.61 -8.08 -8.38
C ALA A 154 -10.28 -7.09 -7.41
N CYS A 155 -9.83 -5.82 -7.41
CA CYS A 155 -10.42 -4.76 -6.59
C CYS A 155 -11.78 -4.27 -7.13
N THR A 156 -12.01 -4.31 -8.45
CA THR A 156 -13.23 -3.80 -9.10
C THR A 156 -14.38 -4.82 -9.17
N ARG A 157 -14.09 -6.11 -9.38
CA ARG A 157 -15.10 -7.16 -9.61
C ARG A 157 -16.14 -7.27 -8.50
N LYS A 158 -15.76 -7.11 -7.23
CA LYS A 158 -16.71 -7.26 -6.11
C LYS A 158 -17.49 -5.99 -5.74
N ARG A 159 -17.03 -4.80 -6.12
CA ARG A 159 -17.82 -3.57 -5.91
C ARG A 159 -19.13 -3.63 -6.71
N ARG A 160 -19.11 -4.26 -7.89
CA ARG A 160 -20.31 -4.54 -8.70
C ARG A 160 -21.19 -5.65 -8.10
N GLU A 161 -20.63 -6.68 -7.48
CA GLU A 161 -21.41 -7.73 -6.80
C GLU A 161 -22.11 -7.19 -5.55
N THR A 162 -21.41 -6.41 -4.72
CA THR A 162 -22.02 -5.77 -3.53
C THR A 162 -23.05 -4.70 -3.92
N SER A 163 -22.86 -3.99 -5.03
CA SER A 163 -23.90 -3.07 -5.54
C SER A 163 -25.07 -3.79 -6.23
N LYS A 164 -24.92 -5.05 -6.67
CA LYS A 164 -26.02 -5.85 -7.24
C LYS A 164 -26.87 -6.54 -6.17
N GLU A 165 -26.32 -6.88 -5.00
CA GLU A 165 -27.06 -7.48 -3.88
C GLU A 165 -27.87 -6.46 -3.04
N LEU A 166 -27.70 -5.15 -3.27
CA LEU A 166 -28.31 -4.08 -2.48
C LEU A 166 -29.59 -3.46 -3.09
N LEU A 167 -30.14 -4.05 -4.14
CA LEU A 167 -31.47 -3.69 -4.63
C LEU A 167 -32.44 -4.85 -4.32
N PRO A 168 -33.31 -4.75 -3.30
CA PRO A 168 -34.47 -5.62 -3.26
C PRO A 168 -35.28 -5.38 -4.54
N GLY A 169 -35.63 -6.48 -5.21
CA GLY A 169 -36.44 -6.46 -6.41
C GLY A 169 -37.71 -5.65 -6.19
N SER A 170 -38.01 -4.78 -7.15
CA SER A 170 -39.30 -4.15 -7.30
C SER A 170 -40.33 -5.22 -7.65
N ASP A 171 -40.90 -5.86 -6.64
CA ASP A 171 -42.11 -6.65 -6.82
C ASP A 171 -43.29 -5.68 -6.85
N GLY A 172 -43.91 -5.63 -8.02
CA GLY A 172 -45.00 -4.72 -8.34
C GLY A 172 -46.20 -4.88 -7.43
N VAL A 173 -46.81 -3.75 -7.11
CA VAL A 173 -48.21 -3.69 -6.72
C VAL A 173 -48.89 -2.68 -7.64
N ASP A 174 -49.49 -3.20 -8.70
CA ASP A 174 -50.59 -2.54 -9.39
C ASP A 174 -51.75 -2.38 -8.41
N LEU A 175 -52.23 -1.15 -8.18
CA LEU A 175 -53.63 -0.91 -7.77
C LEU A 175 -54.04 0.56 -7.97
N LYS A 176 -54.58 0.78 -9.18
CA LYS A 176 -55.76 1.57 -9.54
C LYS A 176 -56.01 2.89 -8.81
N MET A 177 -55.77 3.95 -9.58
CA MET A 177 -56.52 5.21 -9.56
C MET A 177 -58.04 4.99 -9.56
N SER A 178 -58.72 5.56 -8.56
CA SER A 178 -60.15 5.87 -8.64
C SER A 178 -60.34 7.32 -8.24
N ALA A 179 -60.79 8.12 -9.21
CA ALA A 179 -61.25 9.48 -9.02
C ALA A 179 -62.59 9.49 -8.28
N ALA A 180 -62.76 10.41 -7.33
CA ALA A 180 -64.08 10.90 -6.94
C ALA A 180 -63.96 12.37 -6.54
N THR A 181 -64.76 13.15 -7.24
CA THR A 181 -64.87 14.60 -7.28
C THR A 181 -65.52 15.21 -6.04
N GLU A 182 -65.05 16.41 -5.75
CA GLU A 182 -65.59 17.46 -4.90
C GLU A 182 -67.01 17.91 -5.33
N LYS A 183 -67.94 18.01 -4.37
CA LYS A 183 -69.16 18.86 -4.35
C LYS A 183 -69.70 18.82 -2.90
N ASP A 184 -69.65 19.88 -2.10
CA ASP A 184 -70.38 21.16 -2.11
C ASP A 184 -71.52 21.17 -1.06
N VAL A 185 -71.43 22.15 -0.13
CA VAL A 185 -72.48 22.89 0.60
C VAL A 185 -73.47 22.18 1.56
N GLY A 186 -73.50 22.67 2.82
CA GLY A 186 -74.71 23.32 3.37
C GLY A 186 -75.37 22.79 4.65
N ARG A 187 -75.36 23.64 5.70
CA ARG A 187 -76.37 23.89 6.77
C ARG A 187 -77.24 22.72 7.30
N HIS A 188 -77.16 22.49 8.62
CA HIS A 188 -78.11 23.06 9.59
C HIS A 188 -77.60 22.96 11.02
#